data_AF-A0A4V2MV08-F1
#
_entry.id   AF-A0A4V2MV08-F1
#
_cell.length_a   1.000
_cell.length_b   1.000
_cell.length_c   1.000
_cell.angle_alpha   90.00
_cell.angle_beta   90.00
_cell.angle_gamma   90.00
#
_symmetry.space_group_name_H-M   'P 1'
#
loop_
_entity.id
_entity.type
_entity.pdbx_description
1 polymer ?
#
loop_
_entity_poly.entity_id
_entity_poly.type
_entity_poly.pdbx_seq_one_letter_code
_entity_poly.pdbx_strand_id
1 'polypeptide(L)'
;MPPSAAIPFLGGGGGDPPASDLRAPIGDLLPLGSGRLVLSVPQHREYMRTGYGSEPIIAEAAARIMLKEDDLPKDASYWARVINSTLASGTFNKGPNGELAMRLLLTCAYDRAVKMENAPCDPIIQCDRPIMLITFLIALLGSSNADKVLDSVPSNQHHLPFEDRLSLRERFKDAKVRFTHFMRAGSPEVVKDQSMWPALVRGFAYQCCDGQKDIDIIIPILLNGNGKLDASNVSALAFQIKNTIHAANPYVDIASTRQDGINLFSKEDGRPYIAVTANLGVTKSEVIPAPSGQRDSNRIVNHARYAFTVNGCNTSSYPCITDVSPWNILLNKGKLLDEHPHGGDRLMCVRRMCDLVPEIHSEWAVPNKQGDAV
;
A
#
# COMPACT_ATOMS: atom_id res chain seq x y z
N MET A 1 -37.95 24.41 31.43
CA MET A 1 -39.24 23.69 31.46
C MET A 1 -40.21 24.42 30.53
N PRO A 2 -41.04 23.68 29.79
CA PRO A 2 -41.54 24.05 28.46
C PRO A 2 -42.93 24.71 28.49
N PRO A 3 -43.49 25.01 27.32
CA PRO A 3 -44.55 24.13 26.80
C PRO A 3 -44.27 23.78 25.32
N SER A 4 -44.22 22.52 24.90
CA SER A 4 -45.34 21.59 24.68
C SER A 4 -46.54 22.22 23.97
N ALA A 5 -46.57 22.10 22.64
CA ALA A 5 -47.78 22.24 21.85
C ALA A 5 -47.75 21.22 20.72
N ALA A 6 -48.84 20.46 20.64
CA ALA A 6 -49.02 19.26 19.85
C ALA A 6 -49.11 19.54 18.34
N ILE A 7 -48.62 18.58 17.55
CA ILE A 7 -48.86 18.48 16.11
C ILE A 7 -50.24 17.83 15.91
N PRO A 8 -51.18 18.44 15.18
CA PRO A 8 -52.46 17.79 14.89
C PRO A 8 -52.31 16.79 13.73
N PHE A 9 -52.78 15.57 13.98
CA PHE A 9 -53.17 14.59 12.97
C PHE A 9 -54.37 15.13 12.16
N LEU A 10 -54.24 15.18 10.84
CA LEU A 10 -55.37 15.14 9.92
C LEU A 10 -55.07 14.06 8.89
N GLY A 11 -55.94 13.04 8.86
CA GLY A 11 -55.90 11.97 7.90
C GLY A 11 -56.68 12.29 6.62
N GLY A 12 -56.38 11.52 5.58
CA GLY A 12 -57.35 11.07 4.58
C GLY A 12 -57.55 11.95 3.35
N GLY A 13 -56.83 11.63 2.27
CA GLY A 13 -57.13 12.10 0.91
C GLY A 13 -56.31 11.30 -0.10
N GLY A 14 -56.94 10.29 -0.70
CA GLY A 14 -56.29 9.23 -1.46
C GLY A 14 -55.75 9.62 -2.84
N GLY A 15 -54.82 8.81 -3.30
CA GLY A 15 -54.19 8.88 -4.62
C GLY A 15 -52.93 8.01 -4.64
N ASP A 16 -53.11 6.68 -4.63
CA ASP A 16 -52.01 5.74 -4.84
C ASP A 16 -51.46 5.86 -6.28
N PRO A 17 -50.16 6.15 -6.48
CA PRO A 17 -49.52 5.90 -7.76
C PRO A 17 -49.13 4.41 -7.85
N PRO A 18 -49.05 3.85 -9.07
CA PRO A 18 -48.98 2.40 -9.26
C PRO A 18 -47.70 1.82 -8.68
N ALA A 19 -47.86 0.72 -7.94
CA ALA A 19 -46.79 -0.15 -7.50
C ALA A 19 -46.16 -0.86 -8.72
N SER A 20 -45.24 -0.19 -9.40
CA SER A 20 -44.30 -0.83 -10.31
C SER A 20 -43.01 -1.14 -9.55
N ASP A 21 -42.78 -2.43 -9.34
CA ASP A 21 -41.51 -3.09 -9.04
C ASP A 21 -40.29 -2.21 -8.78
N LEU A 22 -40.05 -1.90 -7.51
CA LEU A 22 -38.74 -1.52 -6.97
C LEU A 22 -38.23 -2.66 -6.09
N ARG A 23 -38.13 -3.85 -6.67
CA ARG A 23 -37.24 -4.92 -6.18
C ARG A 23 -36.13 -5.14 -7.20
N ALA A 24 -35.33 -4.10 -7.41
CA ALA A 24 -33.97 -4.35 -7.87
C ALA A 24 -33.26 -5.14 -6.75
N PRO A 25 -32.63 -6.28 -7.04
CA PRO A 25 -31.86 -7.00 -6.05
C PRO A 25 -30.80 -6.06 -5.48
N ILE A 26 -30.63 -6.07 -4.16
CA ILE A 26 -29.63 -5.29 -3.42
C ILE A 26 -28.19 -5.44 -3.98
N GLY A 27 -27.95 -6.45 -4.83
CA GLY A 27 -26.69 -6.64 -5.56
C GLY A 27 -26.39 -5.58 -6.65
N ASP A 28 -27.40 -4.92 -7.22
CA ASP A 28 -27.20 -4.07 -8.41
C ASP A 28 -27.07 -2.56 -8.11
N LEU A 29 -27.23 -2.16 -6.84
CA LEU A 29 -27.06 -0.77 -6.37
C LEU A 29 -25.69 -0.49 -5.74
N LEU A 30 -24.78 -1.47 -5.77
CA LEU A 30 -23.43 -1.34 -5.20
C LEU A 30 -22.41 -0.48 -5.99
N PRO A 31 -22.66 0.09 -7.19
CA PRO A 31 -21.66 0.98 -7.81
C PRO A 31 -21.95 2.49 -7.71
N LEU A 32 -22.83 2.98 -6.81
CA LEU A 32 -23.16 4.42 -6.74
C LEU A 32 -22.81 5.16 -5.43
N GLY A 33 -21.97 4.57 -4.58
CA GLY A 33 -21.40 5.30 -3.44
C GLY A 33 -20.09 4.68 -3.01
N SER A 34 -18.98 5.41 -3.20
CA SER A 34 -17.60 4.98 -2.90
C SER A 34 -17.33 4.81 -1.40
N GLY A 35 -18.18 4.13 -0.62
CA GLY A 35 -18.02 3.95 0.84
C GLY A 35 -17.92 5.26 1.63
N ARG A 36 -18.27 6.39 1.01
CA ARG A 36 -18.11 7.74 1.57
C ARG A 36 -19.34 8.13 2.36
N LEU A 37 -19.15 8.33 3.66
CA LEU A 37 -20.13 8.85 4.61
C LEU A 37 -20.15 10.38 4.51
N VAL A 38 -21.34 10.95 4.34
CA VAL A 38 -21.53 12.39 4.34
C VAL A 38 -21.37 12.92 5.76
N LEU A 39 -20.30 13.66 6.02
CA LEU A 39 -19.99 14.22 7.32
C LEU A 39 -20.74 15.54 7.56
N SER A 40 -20.87 16.36 6.52
CA SER A 40 -21.62 17.61 6.60
C SER A 40 -22.03 18.11 5.22
N VAL A 41 -23.22 18.69 5.12
CA VAL A 41 -23.66 19.51 3.98
C VAL A 41 -23.85 20.94 4.50
N PRO A 42 -23.05 21.93 4.04
CA PRO A 42 -23.26 23.34 4.38
C PRO A 42 -24.63 23.84 3.91
N GLN A 43 -25.14 24.90 4.54
CA GLN A 43 -26.48 25.45 4.25
C GLN A 43 -26.63 25.91 2.78
N HIS A 44 -25.56 26.41 2.16
CA HIS A 44 -25.55 26.83 0.75
C HIS A 44 -25.53 25.66 -0.25
N ARG A 45 -25.24 24.42 0.21
CA ARG A 45 -25.26 23.17 -0.57
C ARG A 45 -24.33 23.12 -1.80
N GLU A 46 -23.37 24.04 -1.93
CA GLU A 46 -22.45 24.05 -3.08
C GLU A 46 -21.39 22.95 -3.00
N TYR A 47 -21.12 22.43 -1.79
CA TYR A 47 -20.24 21.28 -1.60
C TYR A 47 -20.77 20.36 -0.51
N MET A 48 -20.17 19.17 -0.42
CA MET A 48 -20.44 18.19 0.61
C MET A 48 -19.11 17.75 1.21
N ARG A 49 -18.99 17.76 2.55
CA ARG A 49 -17.86 17.08 3.18
C ARG A 49 -18.24 15.62 3.36
N THR A 50 -17.48 14.76 2.72
CA THR A 50 -17.59 13.31 2.86
C THR A 50 -16.30 12.76 3.45
N GLY A 51 -16.38 11.73 4.27
CA GLY A 51 -15.25 10.94 4.75
C GLY A 51 -15.54 9.46 4.58
N TYR A 52 -14.55 8.60 4.78
CA TYR A 52 -14.76 7.15 4.71
C TYR A 52 -15.06 6.63 6.12
N GLY A 53 -16.31 6.23 6.36
CA GLY A 53 -16.77 5.91 7.72
C GLY A 53 -16.66 4.43 8.11
N SER A 54 -16.54 3.53 7.14
CA SER A 54 -16.71 2.08 7.30
C SER A 54 -15.50 1.26 6.86
N GLU A 55 -14.33 1.89 6.79
CA GLU A 55 -13.14 1.28 6.17
C GLU A 55 -12.73 -0.07 6.77
N PRO A 56 -12.76 -0.31 8.10
CA PRO A 56 -12.39 -1.63 8.63
C PRO A 56 -13.36 -2.74 8.21
N ILE A 57 -14.67 -2.46 8.15
CA ILE A 57 -15.68 -3.47 7.80
C ILE A 57 -15.63 -3.78 6.30
N ILE A 58 -15.54 -2.74 5.45
CA ILE A 58 -15.43 -2.93 4.01
C ILE A 58 -14.11 -3.62 3.67
N ALA A 59 -13.01 -3.23 4.31
CA ALA A 59 -11.71 -3.84 4.11
C ALA A 59 -11.70 -5.31 4.57
N GLU A 60 -12.33 -5.64 5.71
CA GLU A 60 -12.51 -7.03 6.16
C GLU A 60 -13.32 -7.84 5.14
N ALA A 61 -14.44 -7.30 4.65
CA ALA A 61 -15.26 -7.97 3.65
C ALA A 61 -14.47 -8.20 2.34
N ALA A 62 -13.70 -7.19 1.89
CA ALA A 62 -12.84 -7.31 0.72
C ALA A 62 -11.75 -8.36 0.93
N ALA A 63 -11.06 -8.35 2.08
CA ALA A 63 -10.03 -9.32 2.42
C ALA A 63 -10.59 -10.75 2.44
N ARG A 64 -11.80 -10.96 2.97
CA ARG A 64 -12.49 -12.26 2.90
C ARG A 64 -12.76 -12.71 1.47
N ILE A 65 -13.18 -11.80 0.58
CA ILE A 65 -13.37 -12.11 -0.85
C ILE A 65 -12.03 -12.47 -1.50
N MET A 66 -10.96 -11.76 -1.14
CA MET A 66 -9.58 -12.00 -1.61
C MET A 66 -9.04 -13.36 -1.14
N LEU A 67 -9.38 -13.77 0.07
CA LEU A 67 -8.93 -15.04 0.66
C LEU A 67 -9.79 -16.25 0.29
N LYS A 68 -11.01 -16.03 -0.19
CA LYS A 68 -11.96 -17.11 -0.52
C LYS A 68 -11.43 -17.97 -1.65
N GLU A 69 -11.08 -19.21 -1.30
CA GLU A 69 -10.72 -20.28 -2.21
C GLU A 69 -12.01 -20.83 -2.84
N ASP A 70 -12.39 -20.23 -3.96
CA ASP A 70 -13.37 -20.82 -4.89
C ASP A 70 -12.58 -21.58 -5.99
N ASP A 71 -13.24 -22.09 -7.03
CA ASP A 71 -12.61 -22.92 -8.09
C ASP A 71 -11.43 -22.26 -8.85
N LEU A 72 -11.21 -20.95 -8.69
CA LEU A 72 -10.11 -20.21 -9.30
C LEU A 72 -9.13 -19.67 -8.26
N PRO A 73 -7.80 -19.85 -8.44
CA PRO A 73 -6.81 -19.27 -7.56
C PRO A 73 -6.82 -17.73 -7.65
N LYS A 74 -7.20 -17.07 -6.55
CA LYS A 74 -7.23 -15.61 -6.41
C LYS A 74 -5.95 -15.07 -5.77
N ASP A 75 -4.81 -15.39 -6.38
CA ASP A 75 -3.50 -14.88 -5.96
C ASP A 75 -3.32 -13.38 -6.28
N ALA A 76 -2.17 -12.81 -5.92
CA ALA A 76 -1.91 -11.39 -6.14
C ALA A 76 -1.90 -11.03 -7.65
N SER A 77 -1.53 -11.96 -8.53
CA SER A 77 -1.54 -11.76 -9.97
C SER A 77 -2.95 -11.73 -10.55
N TYR A 78 -3.90 -12.49 -9.98
CA TYR A 78 -5.32 -12.36 -10.29
C TYR A 78 -5.83 -10.94 -9.98
N TRP A 79 -5.54 -10.42 -8.78
CA TRP A 79 -5.97 -9.08 -8.39
C TRP A 79 -5.31 -7.98 -9.21
N ALA A 80 -4.05 -8.16 -9.63
CA ALA A 80 -3.39 -7.26 -10.58
C ALA A 80 -4.12 -7.22 -11.94
N ARG A 81 -4.64 -8.36 -12.45
CA ARG A 81 -5.48 -8.37 -13.66
C ARG A 81 -6.78 -7.61 -13.47
N VAL A 82 -7.47 -7.81 -12.34
CA VAL A 82 -8.70 -7.09 -12.01
C VAL A 82 -8.46 -5.58 -11.94
N ILE A 83 -7.35 -5.15 -11.34
CA ILE A 83 -7.00 -3.72 -11.31
C ILE A 83 -6.72 -3.21 -12.72
N ASN A 84 -5.95 -3.94 -13.55
CA ASN A 84 -5.68 -3.52 -14.93
C ASN A 84 -6.95 -3.36 -15.77
N SER A 85 -7.90 -4.29 -15.67
CA SER A 85 -9.17 -4.18 -16.40
C SER A 85 -9.99 -2.97 -15.95
N THR A 86 -10.00 -2.71 -14.64
CA THR A 86 -10.70 -1.57 -14.04
C THR A 86 -10.03 -0.22 -14.37
N LEU A 87 -8.70 -0.19 -14.52
CA LEU A 87 -7.98 1.00 -14.99
C LEU A 87 -8.21 1.24 -16.48
N ALA A 88 -8.28 0.17 -17.28
CA ALA A 88 -8.53 0.27 -18.72
C ALA A 88 -9.94 0.81 -19.03
N SER A 89 -10.93 0.56 -18.19
CA SER A 89 -12.27 1.14 -18.34
C SER A 89 -12.36 2.65 -18.02
N GLY A 90 -11.26 3.27 -17.55
CA GLY A 90 -11.21 4.69 -17.23
C GLY A 90 -11.96 5.08 -15.94
N THR A 91 -12.43 4.10 -15.17
CA THR A 91 -13.24 4.32 -13.95
C THR A 91 -12.43 4.95 -12.82
N PHE A 92 -11.10 4.76 -12.80
CA PHE A 92 -10.22 5.28 -11.76
C PHE A 92 -9.01 6.00 -12.35
N ASN A 93 -8.61 7.10 -11.70
CA ASN A 93 -7.34 7.74 -12.00
C ASN A 93 -6.20 6.82 -11.58
N LYS A 94 -5.23 6.63 -12.48
CA LYS A 94 -4.16 5.64 -12.35
C LYS A 94 -3.24 5.90 -11.14
N GLY A 95 -3.10 7.17 -10.74
CA GLY A 95 -2.07 7.58 -9.77
C GLY A 95 -0.67 7.11 -10.20
N PRO A 96 0.32 7.16 -9.30
CA PRO A 96 1.62 6.56 -9.54
C PRO A 96 1.51 5.03 -9.52
N ASN A 97 1.70 4.38 -10.68
CA ASN A 97 1.55 2.93 -10.84
C ASN A 97 2.33 2.10 -9.80
N GLY A 98 3.53 2.58 -9.44
CA GLY A 98 4.38 1.94 -8.45
C GLY A 98 3.72 1.87 -7.08
N GLU A 99 3.11 2.97 -6.62
CA GLU A 99 2.40 3.02 -5.33
C GLU A 99 1.18 2.11 -5.31
N LEU A 100 0.41 2.09 -6.40
CA LEU A 100 -0.73 1.19 -6.54
C LEU A 100 -0.29 -0.28 -6.50
N ALA A 101 0.75 -0.64 -7.25
CA ALA A 101 1.32 -1.99 -7.23
C ALA A 101 1.83 -2.37 -5.84
N MET A 102 2.56 -1.47 -5.16
CA MET A 102 3.08 -1.76 -3.82
C MET A 102 1.96 -1.95 -2.81
N ARG A 103 0.89 -1.13 -2.85
CA ARG A 103 -0.27 -1.31 -1.96
C ARG A 103 -0.92 -2.68 -2.15
N LEU A 104 -1.03 -3.17 -3.39
CA LEU A 104 -1.52 -4.51 -3.66
C LEU A 104 -0.58 -5.59 -3.06
N LEU A 105 0.74 -5.47 -3.27
CA LEU A 105 1.72 -6.40 -2.70
C LEU A 105 1.65 -6.46 -1.18
N LEU A 106 1.57 -5.30 -0.52
CA LEU A 106 1.48 -5.19 0.92
C LEU A 106 0.18 -5.80 1.46
N THR A 107 -0.94 -5.56 0.78
CA THR A 107 -2.25 -6.16 1.15
C THR A 107 -2.20 -7.68 1.03
N CYS A 108 -1.74 -8.21 -0.11
CA CYS A 108 -1.65 -9.65 -0.32
C CYS A 108 -0.66 -10.32 0.64
N ALA A 109 0.46 -9.66 0.97
CA ALA A 109 1.41 -10.16 1.96
C ALA A 109 0.81 -10.20 3.38
N TYR A 110 0.04 -9.18 3.75
CA TYR A 110 -0.66 -9.14 5.02
C TYR A 110 -1.71 -10.25 5.13
N ASP A 111 -2.58 -10.39 4.13
CA ASP A 111 -3.60 -11.44 4.09
C ASP A 111 -2.98 -12.84 4.13
N ARG A 112 -1.85 -13.04 3.44
CA ARG A 112 -1.07 -14.27 3.51
C ARG A 112 -0.51 -14.51 4.91
N ALA A 113 0.02 -13.49 5.57
CA ALA A 113 0.53 -13.61 6.93
C ALA A 113 -0.58 -13.90 7.96
N VAL A 114 -1.78 -13.31 7.77
CA VAL A 114 -2.98 -13.67 8.53
C VAL A 114 -3.29 -15.15 8.37
N LYS A 115 -3.26 -15.69 7.14
CA LYS A 115 -3.43 -17.13 6.88
C LYS A 115 -2.36 -17.98 7.59
N MET A 116 -1.11 -17.56 7.54
CA MET A 116 0.01 -18.29 8.17
C MET A 116 -0.11 -18.39 9.69
N GLU A 117 -0.63 -17.35 10.34
CA GLU A 117 -0.86 -17.32 11.79
C GLU A 117 -2.24 -17.82 12.20
N ASN A 118 -3.14 -18.12 11.26
CA ASN A 118 -4.48 -18.59 11.60
C ASN A 118 -4.41 -20.03 12.13
N ALA A 119 -5.15 -20.31 13.20
CA ALA A 119 -5.22 -21.68 13.70
C ALA A 119 -5.95 -22.57 12.67
N PRO A 120 -5.50 -23.82 12.45
CA PRO A 120 -6.13 -24.74 11.49
C PRO A 120 -7.62 -25.02 11.77
N CYS A 121 -8.08 -24.75 12.99
CA CYS A 121 -9.43 -25.02 13.46
C CYS A 121 -10.39 -23.82 13.43
N ASP A 122 -9.95 -22.64 12.97
CA ASP A 122 -10.84 -21.49 12.82
C ASP A 122 -11.44 -21.45 11.40
N PRO A 123 -12.75 -21.74 11.24
CA PRO A 123 -13.40 -21.72 9.94
C PRO A 123 -13.57 -20.31 9.36
N ILE A 124 -13.40 -19.26 10.17
CA ILE A 124 -13.57 -17.87 9.74
C ILE A 124 -12.26 -17.12 9.91
N ILE A 125 -11.57 -16.86 8.81
CA ILE A 125 -10.35 -16.04 8.84
C ILE A 125 -10.75 -14.57 9.07
N GLN A 126 -10.51 -14.07 10.28
CA GLN A 126 -10.56 -12.63 10.56
C GLN A 126 -9.28 -11.95 10.07
N CYS A 127 -9.40 -11.08 9.07
CA CYS A 127 -8.26 -10.40 8.45
C CYS A 127 -7.85 -9.15 9.23
N ASP A 128 -8.81 -8.42 9.77
CA ASP A 128 -8.59 -7.27 10.65
C ASP A 128 -8.15 -7.73 12.05
N ARG A 129 -6.88 -8.14 12.17
CA ARG A 129 -6.23 -8.51 13.42
C ARG A 129 -4.74 -8.19 13.41
N PRO A 130 -4.12 -7.85 14.54
CA PRO A 130 -2.66 -7.75 14.61
C PRO A 130 -1.99 -9.09 14.25
N ILE A 131 -0.93 -9.03 13.45
CA ILE A 131 -0.05 -10.16 13.11
C ILE A 131 1.39 -9.82 13.48
N MET A 132 2.24 -10.82 13.66
CA MET A 132 3.66 -10.58 13.92
C MET A 132 4.32 -9.93 12.72
N LEU A 133 5.12 -8.89 12.97
CA LEU A 133 5.90 -8.21 11.93
C LEU A 133 6.83 -9.19 11.20
N ILE A 134 7.41 -10.15 11.92
CA ILE A 134 8.27 -11.18 11.35
C ILE A 134 7.48 -12.04 10.34
N THR A 135 6.29 -12.52 10.72
CA THR A 135 5.42 -13.29 9.81
C THR A 135 5.06 -12.47 8.57
N PHE A 136 4.75 -11.19 8.75
CA PHE A 136 4.47 -10.27 7.65
C PHE A 136 5.65 -10.13 6.68
N LEU A 137 6.87 -9.92 7.18
CA LEU A 137 8.08 -9.82 6.35
C LEU A 137 8.38 -11.14 5.61
N ILE A 138 8.15 -12.29 6.25
CA ILE A 138 8.26 -13.61 5.60
C ILE A 138 7.23 -13.76 4.48
N ALA A 139 5.98 -13.37 4.71
CA ALA A 139 4.93 -13.41 3.69
C ALA A 139 5.21 -12.47 2.52
N LEU A 140 5.82 -11.30 2.79
CA LEU A 140 6.16 -10.30 1.78
C LEU A 140 7.38 -10.70 0.92
N LEU A 141 8.46 -11.18 1.54
CA LEU A 141 9.77 -11.37 0.87
C LEU A 141 10.08 -12.85 0.57
N GLY A 142 9.38 -13.78 1.22
CA GLY A 142 9.71 -15.20 1.23
C GLY A 142 10.82 -15.52 2.23
N SER A 143 10.83 -16.75 2.76
CA SER A 143 11.70 -17.13 3.88
C SER A 143 13.18 -16.80 3.63
N SER A 144 13.73 -17.16 2.47
CA SER A 144 15.15 -16.94 2.17
C SER A 144 15.55 -15.46 2.14
N ASN A 145 14.72 -14.58 1.57
CA ASN A 145 15.03 -13.14 1.55
C ASN A 145 14.68 -12.47 2.87
N ALA A 146 13.62 -12.93 3.54
CA ALA A 146 13.24 -12.45 4.86
C ALA A 146 14.35 -12.74 5.87
N ASP A 147 14.94 -13.94 5.88
CA ASP A 147 16.03 -14.28 6.81
C ASP A 147 17.24 -13.33 6.68
N LYS A 148 17.64 -12.98 5.45
CA LYS A 148 18.70 -11.97 5.23
C LYS A 148 18.38 -10.62 5.87
N VAL A 149 17.12 -10.20 5.80
CA VAL A 149 16.65 -8.93 6.36
C VAL A 149 16.51 -9.02 7.88
N LEU A 150 15.93 -10.11 8.38
CA LEU A 150 15.71 -10.36 9.80
C LEU A 150 17.03 -10.47 10.57
N ASP A 151 18.06 -11.04 9.96
CA ASP A 151 19.36 -11.24 10.58
C ASP A 151 20.29 -10.00 10.41
N SER A 152 19.81 -8.95 9.73
CA SER A 152 20.55 -7.70 9.57
C SER A 152 20.53 -6.83 10.84
N VAL A 153 21.58 -6.03 11.02
CA VAL A 153 21.74 -5.05 12.11
C VAL A 153 21.40 -3.63 11.63
N PRO A 154 21.23 -2.64 12.53
CA PRO A 154 20.96 -1.27 12.12
C PRO A 154 22.04 -0.72 11.18
N SER A 155 21.62 -0.16 10.06
CA SER A 155 22.52 0.47 9.07
C SER A 155 23.39 1.59 9.68
N ASN A 156 22.84 2.28 10.68
CA ASN A 156 23.49 3.35 11.44
C ASN A 156 24.13 2.87 12.76
N GLN A 157 24.43 1.58 12.90
CA GLN A 157 24.95 0.99 14.14
C GLN A 157 26.19 1.66 14.74
N HIS A 158 27.00 2.36 13.94
CA HIS A 158 28.19 3.08 14.42
C HIS A 158 27.83 4.25 15.34
N HIS A 159 26.62 4.79 15.21
CA HIS A 159 26.09 5.85 16.07
C HIS A 159 25.31 5.30 17.28
N LEU A 160 25.13 3.98 17.37
CA LEU A 160 24.37 3.35 18.43
C LEU A 160 25.30 2.74 19.51
N PRO A 161 24.86 2.74 20.77
CA PRO A 161 25.45 1.92 21.83
C PRO A 161 25.54 0.44 21.42
N PHE A 162 26.49 -0.31 21.98
CA PHE A 162 26.75 -1.71 21.57
C PHE A 162 25.52 -2.61 21.83
N GLU A 163 24.86 -2.40 22.96
CA GLU A 163 23.62 -3.04 23.37
C GLU A 163 22.46 -2.79 22.41
N ASP A 164 22.51 -1.71 21.61
CA ASP A 164 21.49 -1.35 20.65
C ASP A 164 21.75 -1.88 19.23
N ARG A 165 22.80 -2.69 19.04
CA ARG A 165 23.18 -3.29 17.74
C ARG A 165 22.58 -4.69 17.55
N LEU A 166 21.36 -4.88 18.03
CA LEU A 166 20.64 -6.14 17.89
C LEU A 166 20.21 -6.36 16.44
N SER A 167 20.07 -7.62 16.03
CA SER A 167 19.44 -7.95 14.74
C SER A 167 17.99 -7.45 14.68
N LEU A 168 17.44 -7.30 13.48
CA LEU A 168 16.03 -6.92 13.30
C LEU A 168 15.13 -7.95 13.99
N ARG A 169 15.44 -9.23 13.84
CA ARG A 169 14.74 -10.35 14.48
C ARG A 169 14.66 -10.20 15.99
N GLU A 170 15.77 -9.88 16.64
CA GLU A 170 15.82 -9.70 18.10
C GLU A 170 15.11 -8.43 18.54
N ARG A 171 15.35 -7.32 17.82
CA ARG A 171 14.79 -6.01 18.17
C ARG A 171 13.26 -5.96 18.01
N PHE A 172 12.71 -6.65 17.03
CA PHE A 172 11.29 -6.66 16.72
C PHE A 172 10.61 -8.00 17.01
N LYS A 173 11.18 -8.83 17.90
CA LYS A 173 10.68 -10.19 18.18
C LYS A 173 9.21 -10.25 18.59
N ASP A 174 8.73 -9.24 19.32
CA ASP A 174 7.35 -9.13 19.84
C ASP A 174 6.52 -8.10 19.05
N ALA A 175 7.07 -7.57 17.96
CA ALA A 175 6.45 -6.49 17.23
C ALA A 175 5.31 -7.00 16.33
N LYS A 176 4.25 -6.20 16.23
CA LYS A 176 3.07 -6.51 15.44
C LYS A 176 2.73 -5.40 14.46
N VAL A 177 2.11 -5.77 13.34
CA VAL A 177 1.51 -4.84 12.39
C VAL A 177 0.02 -5.13 12.28
N ARG A 178 -0.78 -4.10 12.00
CA ARG A 178 -2.21 -4.22 11.72
C ARG A 178 -2.61 -3.18 10.71
N PHE A 179 -2.93 -3.61 9.50
CA PHE A 179 -3.52 -2.75 8.47
C PHE A 179 -4.33 -3.59 7.48
N THR A 180 -5.46 -3.06 7.03
CA THR A 180 -6.35 -3.69 6.04
C THR A 180 -6.61 -2.79 4.83
N HIS A 181 -6.28 -1.49 4.96
CA HIS A 181 -6.48 -0.50 3.92
C HIS A 181 -5.44 0.62 4.03
N PHE A 182 -5.46 1.52 3.03
CA PHE A 182 -4.57 2.67 2.95
C PHE A 182 -5.36 3.96 3.00
N MET A 183 -4.99 4.86 3.92
CA MET A 183 -5.52 6.20 4.00
C MET A 183 -4.53 7.19 3.40
N ARG A 184 -5.00 8.02 2.47
CA ARG A 184 -4.17 9.07 1.90
C ARG A 184 -4.04 10.24 2.88
N ALA A 185 -2.81 10.64 3.20
CA ALA A 185 -2.53 11.82 3.98
C ALA A 185 -2.94 13.07 3.18
N GLY A 186 -3.80 13.91 3.77
CA GLY A 186 -4.23 15.16 3.14
C GLY A 186 -3.14 16.24 3.11
N SER A 187 -2.16 16.15 4.01
CA SER A 187 -0.96 16.97 4.05
C SER A 187 0.17 16.19 4.76
N PRO A 188 1.45 16.56 4.57
CA PRO A 188 2.55 15.90 5.27
C PRO A 188 2.42 15.95 6.80
N GLU A 189 1.88 17.05 7.33
CA GLU A 189 1.72 17.31 8.76
C GLU A 189 0.75 16.35 9.47
N VAL A 190 -0.09 15.64 8.70
CA VAL A 190 -0.98 14.60 9.23
C VAL A 190 -0.18 13.40 9.73
N VAL A 191 0.97 13.12 9.11
CA VAL A 191 1.82 11.98 9.45
C VAL A 191 2.81 12.42 10.54
N LYS A 192 2.41 12.20 11.78
CA LYS A 192 3.19 12.56 12.97
C LYS A 192 3.08 11.47 14.02
N ASP A 193 3.98 11.49 14.98
CA ASP A 193 4.08 10.46 16.01
C ASP A 193 2.73 10.12 16.70
N GLN A 194 1.97 11.17 17.04
CA GLN A 194 0.66 11.03 17.68
C GLN A 194 -0.44 10.44 16.78
N SER A 195 -0.25 10.44 15.46
CA SER A 195 -1.23 9.91 14.50
C SER A 195 -0.95 8.46 14.08
N MET A 196 0.16 7.87 14.54
CA MET A 196 0.51 6.47 14.24
C MET A 196 -0.31 5.44 15.02
N TRP A 197 -0.51 5.66 16.33
CA TRP A 197 -1.30 4.73 17.13
C TRP A 197 -2.80 4.71 16.77
N PRO A 198 -3.47 5.84 16.41
CA PRO A 198 -4.84 5.80 15.91
C PRO A 198 -4.95 5.07 14.56
N ALA A 199 -3.91 5.14 13.72
CA ALA A 199 -3.86 4.37 12.47
C ALA A 199 -3.82 2.85 12.74
N LEU A 200 -3.05 2.39 13.73
CA LEU A 200 -3.11 0.99 14.19
C LEU A 200 -4.49 0.58 14.72
N VAL A 201 -5.13 1.45 15.52
CA VAL A 201 -6.47 1.18 16.07
C VAL A 201 -7.50 1.05 14.95
N ARG A 202 -7.37 1.86 13.91
CA ARG A 202 -8.26 1.83 12.74
C ARG A 202 -7.86 0.81 11.68
N GLY A 203 -6.70 0.18 11.82
CA GLY A 203 -6.21 -0.82 10.88
C GLY A 203 -5.88 -0.23 9.51
N PHE A 204 -5.22 0.92 9.44
CA PHE A 204 -4.75 1.46 8.16
C PHE A 204 -3.27 1.83 8.14
N ALA A 205 -2.71 1.78 6.93
CA ALA A 205 -1.42 2.36 6.60
C ALA A 205 -1.59 3.72 5.92
N TYR A 206 -0.61 4.61 6.07
CA TYR A 206 -0.62 5.89 5.37
C TYR A 206 -0.10 5.71 3.94
N GLN A 207 -0.83 6.27 2.98
CA GLN A 207 -0.28 6.70 1.70
C GLN A 207 0.08 8.19 1.84
N CYS A 208 1.33 8.54 1.63
CA CYS A 208 1.81 9.92 1.76
C CYS A 208 1.21 10.84 0.68
N CYS A 209 1.29 12.15 0.88
CA CYS A 209 0.76 13.11 -0.08
C CYS A 209 1.66 13.23 -1.33
N ASP A 210 1.09 13.70 -2.44
CA ASP A 210 1.87 13.88 -3.67
C ASP A 210 3.00 14.90 -3.45
N GLY A 211 4.17 14.64 -4.07
CA GLY A 211 5.33 15.51 -3.97
C GLY A 211 6.16 15.33 -2.69
N GLN A 212 5.77 14.42 -1.80
CA GLN A 212 6.60 13.95 -0.71
C GLN A 212 7.84 13.23 -1.28
N LYS A 213 9.04 13.65 -0.90
CA LYS A 213 10.28 13.19 -1.57
C LYS A 213 10.75 11.81 -1.14
N ASP A 214 10.61 11.52 0.15
CA ASP A 214 11.36 10.43 0.79
C ASP A 214 10.51 9.21 1.14
N ILE A 215 9.21 9.37 1.37
CA ILE A 215 8.35 8.27 1.86
C ILE A 215 7.02 8.29 1.12
N ASP A 216 6.63 7.15 0.57
CA ASP A 216 5.37 6.99 -0.17
C ASP A 216 4.32 6.26 0.68
N ILE A 217 4.75 5.27 1.48
CA ILE A 217 3.85 4.48 2.35
C ILE A 217 4.45 4.35 3.75
N ILE A 218 3.61 4.44 4.78
CA ILE A 218 4.00 4.16 6.17
C ILE A 218 3.03 3.17 6.79
N ILE A 219 3.56 2.03 7.23
CA ILE A 219 2.83 1.04 8.02
C ILE A 219 3.22 1.21 9.48
N PRO A 220 2.27 1.49 10.39
CA PRO A 220 2.54 1.51 11.82
C PRO A 220 2.96 0.13 12.35
N ILE A 221 3.93 0.12 13.28
CA ILE A 221 4.41 -1.08 13.98
C ILE A 221 4.14 -0.92 15.47
N LEU A 222 3.43 -1.84 16.10
CA LEU A 222 3.38 -1.92 17.57
C LEU A 222 4.63 -2.67 18.06
N LEU A 223 5.54 -1.99 18.76
CA LEU A 223 6.85 -2.57 19.14
C LEU A 223 6.72 -3.67 20.19
N ASN A 224 6.04 -3.36 21.30
CA ASN A 224 5.67 -4.34 22.31
C ASN A 224 4.20 -4.68 22.12
N GLY A 225 3.93 -5.84 21.50
CA GLY A 225 2.58 -6.32 21.21
C GLY A 225 1.65 -6.49 22.42
N ASN A 226 2.21 -6.50 23.64
CA ASN A 226 1.48 -6.59 24.91
C ASN A 226 1.56 -5.27 25.73
N GLY A 227 2.26 -4.26 25.22
CA GLY A 227 2.43 -2.97 25.87
C GLY A 227 1.23 -2.05 25.70
N LYS A 228 1.25 -0.91 26.39
CA LYS A 228 0.24 0.14 26.22
C LYS A 228 0.31 0.66 24.78
N LEU A 229 -0.87 0.84 24.17
CA LEU A 229 -0.97 1.45 22.85
C LEU A 229 -0.95 2.97 22.99
N ASP A 230 0.22 3.55 22.78
CA ASP A 230 0.42 5.00 22.71
C ASP A 230 1.55 5.34 21.74
N ALA A 231 1.79 6.63 21.53
CA ALA A 231 2.82 7.08 20.62
C ALA A 231 4.20 6.47 20.94
N SER A 232 4.59 6.31 22.20
CA SER A 232 5.92 5.81 22.59
C SER A 232 6.16 4.33 22.30
N ASN A 233 5.11 3.56 21.99
CA ASN A 233 5.19 2.13 21.68
C ASN A 233 4.90 1.81 20.20
N VAL A 234 4.70 2.84 19.37
CA VAL A 234 4.40 2.66 17.95
C VAL A 234 5.55 3.16 17.09
N SER A 235 6.13 2.29 16.28
CA SER A 235 7.14 2.62 15.29
C SER A 235 6.56 2.65 13.86
N ALA A 236 7.44 2.77 12.87
CA ALA A 236 7.14 2.88 11.46
C ALA A 236 7.93 1.84 10.63
N LEU A 237 7.23 1.22 9.70
CA LEU A 237 7.78 0.57 8.53
C LEU A 237 7.50 1.50 7.34
N ALA A 238 8.52 2.23 6.89
CA ALA A 238 8.42 3.24 5.84
C ALA A 238 8.92 2.68 4.51
N PHE A 239 8.16 2.92 3.44
CA PHE A 239 8.52 2.55 2.08
C PHE A 239 8.75 3.78 1.22
N GLN A 240 9.86 3.76 0.48
CA GLN A 240 10.04 4.57 -0.71
C GLN A 240 9.91 3.67 -1.94
N ILE A 241 9.08 4.07 -2.89
CA ILE A 241 8.69 3.27 -4.03
C ILE A 241 9.25 3.91 -5.28
N LYS A 242 10.06 3.15 -6.01
CA LYS A 242 10.64 3.58 -7.28
C LYS A 242 10.18 2.66 -8.40
N ASN A 243 9.56 3.26 -9.40
CA ASN A 243 9.19 2.57 -10.63
C ASN A 243 10.14 3.00 -11.77
N THR A 244 11.43 2.80 -11.56
CA THR A 244 12.49 3.12 -12.53
C THR A 244 13.31 1.87 -12.85
N ILE A 245 13.85 1.80 -14.06
CA ILE A 245 14.72 0.68 -14.49
C ILE A 245 16.06 0.64 -13.75
N HIS A 246 16.52 1.80 -13.26
CA HIS A 246 17.71 1.92 -12.45
C HIS A 246 17.37 1.75 -10.97
N ALA A 247 18.14 0.90 -10.30
CA ALA A 247 18.04 0.74 -8.86
C ALA A 247 18.47 2.04 -8.17
N ALA A 248 17.60 2.54 -7.30
CA ALA A 248 17.96 3.59 -6.38
C ALA A 248 18.30 2.93 -5.03
N ASN A 249 19.35 3.40 -4.36
CA ASN A 249 19.62 3.05 -2.95
C ASN A 249 19.52 4.26 -2.01
N PRO A 250 18.48 5.12 -2.09
CA PRO A 250 18.18 6.01 -0.98
C PRO A 250 17.71 5.14 0.18
N TYR A 251 18.33 5.29 1.35
CA TYR A 251 17.72 4.80 2.57
C TYR A 251 16.91 5.95 3.15
N VAL A 252 15.65 5.69 3.47
CA VAL A 252 14.80 6.64 4.16
C VAL A 252 15.43 6.96 5.51
N ASP A 253 15.91 8.18 5.68
CA ASP A 253 16.23 8.72 6.98
C ASP A 253 14.99 9.43 7.51
N ILE A 254 14.30 8.84 8.48
CA ILE A 254 13.08 9.43 9.02
C ILE A 254 13.34 10.79 9.68
N ALA A 255 14.59 11.09 10.04
CA ALA A 255 14.97 12.40 10.57
C ALA A 255 15.07 13.47 9.47
N SER A 256 15.35 13.11 8.21
CA SER A 256 15.38 14.06 7.08
C SER A 256 13.98 14.55 6.73
N THR A 257 12.98 13.69 6.89
CA THR A 257 11.59 13.96 6.47
C THR A 257 10.84 14.97 7.34
N ARG A 258 11.41 15.34 8.50
CA ARG A 258 10.88 16.43 9.36
C ARG A 258 10.80 17.76 8.64
N GLN A 259 11.74 18.04 7.74
CA GLN A 259 11.73 19.29 6.96
C GLN A 259 10.61 19.29 5.91
N ASP A 260 10.17 18.10 5.51
CA ASP A 260 9.05 17.90 4.59
C ASP A 260 7.71 17.71 5.32
N GLY A 261 7.67 17.95 6.64
CA GLY A 261 6.45 17.92 7.46
C GLY A 261 6.07 16.55 8.04
N ILE A 262 6.78 15.46 7.71
CA ILE A 262 6.62 14.17 8.42
C ILE A 262 7.40 14.25 9.72
N ASN A 263 6.69 14.27 10.84
CA ASN A 263 7.31 14.36 12.16
C ASN A 263 7.05 13.09 12.97
N LEU A 264 7.70 12.01 12.54
CA LEU A 264 7.72 10.74 13.26
C LEU A 264 8.82 10.77 14.32
N PHE A 265 8.48 10.22 15.49
CA PHE A 265 9.33 10.15 16.68
C PHE A 265 9.67 11.53 17.29
N SER A 266 9.63 11.65 18.62
CA SER A 266 10.24 12.80 19.28
C SER A 266 11.77 12.73 19.22
N LYS A 267 12.46 13.87 19.34
CA LYS A 267 13.93 13.94 19.30
C LYS A 267 14.63 13.12 20.39
N GLU A 268 13.98 12.95 21.53
CA GLU A 268 14.48 12.20 22.69
C GLU A 268 14.16 10.71 22.61
N ASP A 269 13.50 10.29 21.53
CA ASP A 269 13.04 8.93 21.37
C ASP A 269 14.12 8.05 20.74
N GLY A 270 14.31 6.84 21.27
CA GLY A 270 15.27 5.84 20.76
C GLY A 270 14.62 4.72 19.94
N ARG A 271 13.31 4.81 19.65
CA ARG A 271 12.54 3.76 18.97
C ARG A 271 13.21 3.34 17.65
N PRO A 272 13.39 2.03 17.41
CA PRO A 272 13.90 1.53 16.13
C PRO A 272 12.84 1.69 15.06
N TYR A 273 13.22 1.80 13.78
CA TYR A 273 12.28 1.78 12.65
C TYR A 273 12.85 1.00 11.47
N ILE A 274 11.97 0.67 10.51
CA ILE A 274 12.35 -0.04 9.30
C ILE A 274 12.15 0.86 8.09
N ALA A 275 13.17 0.96 7.24
CA ALA A 275 13.16 1.71 5.98
C ALA A 275 13.33 0.76 4.80
N VAL A 276 12.41 0.81 3.85
CA VAL A 276 12.41 -0.07 2.68
C VAL A 276 12.41 0.74 1.40
N THR A 277 13.31 0.41 0.50
CA THR A 277 13.31 0.96 -0.86
C THR A 277 12.87 -0.12 -1.84
N ALA A 278 11.68 0.05 -2.40
CA ALA A 278 11.07 -0.88 -3.35
C ALA A 278 11.29 -0.39 -4.79
N ASN A 279 12.32 -0.92 -5.46
CA ASN A 279 12.65 -0.64 -6.85
C ASN A 279 11.90 -1.61 -7.78
N LEU A 280 10.60 -1.37 -7.94
CA LEU A 280 9.70 -2.25 -8.69
C LEU A 280 10.02 -2.30 -10.19
N GLY A 281 10.61 -1.24 -10.74
CA GLY A 281 10.96 -1.12 -12.16
C GLY A 281 12.20 -1.91 -12.58
N VAL A 282 13.07 -2.29 -11.64
CA VAL A 282 14.35 -2.97 -11.92
C VAL A 282 14.10 -4.41 -12.40
N THR A 283 14.87 -4.88 -13.37
CA THR A 283 14.72 -6.24 -13.92
C THR A 283 15.38 -7.30 -13.04
N LYS A 284 16.57 -7.00 -12.50
CA LYS A 284 17.28 -7.90 -11.59
C LYS A 284 16.55 -7.97 -10.25
N SER A 285 16.15 -9.16 -9.85
CA SER A 285 15.54 -9.39 -8.54
C SER A 285 16.58 -9.63 -7.47
N GLU A 286 16.53 -8.83 -6.42
CA GLU A 286 17.46 -8.94 -5.29
C GLU A 286 16.89 -8.26 -4.06
N VAL A 287 17.06 -8.88 -2.89
CA VAL A 287 16.78 -8.24 -1.59
C VAL A 287 18.11 -8.02 -0.90
N ILE A 288 18.42 -6.76 -0.61
CA ILE A 288 19.73 -6.30 -0.17
C ILE A 288 19.58 -5.55 1.16
N PRO A 289 20.00 -6.12 2.29
CA PRO A 289 20.15 -5.37 3.52
C PRO A 289 21.15 -4.22 3.32
N ALA A 290 20.88 -3.07 3.93
CA ALA A 290 21.80 -1.94 3.89
C ALA A 290 23.14 -2.34 4.51
N PRO A 291 24.28 -1.98 3.90
CA PRO A 291 25.58 -2.26 4.48
C PRO A 291 25.73 -1.48 5.79
N SER A 292 26.41 -2.10 6.74
CA SER A 292 26.80 -1.47 7.99
C SER A 292 27.73 -0.27 7.73
N GLY A 293 27.36 0.91 8.21
CA GLY A 293 28.25 2.08 8.20
C GLY A 293 28.27 2.92 6.92
N GLN A 294 27.23 2.83 6.09
CA GLN A 294 27.07 3.78 4.98
C GLN A 294 26.82 5.20 5.51
N ARG A 295 27.39 6.21 4.82
CA ARG A 295 27.36 7.64 5.21
C ARG A 295 25.96 8.10 5.58
N ASP A 296 25.69 8.17 6.87
CA ASP A 296 24.62 9.02 7.37
C ASP A 296 25.03 10.48 7.19
N SER A 297 24.03 11.35 7.04
CA SER A 297 24.24 12.77 7.22
C SER A 297 24.91 13.00 8.58
N ASN A 298 25.73 14.04 8.75
CA ASN A 298 26.42 14.39 10.02
C ASN A 298 25.47 14.64 11.23
N ARG A 299 24.20 14.28 11.14
CA ARG A 299 23.21 14.38 12.21
C ARG A 299 23.28 13.13 13.08
N ILE A 300 23.40 13.35 14.38
CA ILE A 300 23.25 12.32 15.40
C ILE A 300 21.80 11.82 15.34
N VAL A 301 21.57 10.66 14.73
CA VAL A 301 20.26 10.01 14.68
C VAL A 301 20.24 8.93 15.77
N ASN A 302 19.43 9.15 16.82
CA ASN A 302 19.32 8.25 17.98
C ASN A 302 18.46 7.00 17.73
N HIS A 303 17.87 6.86 16.53
CA HIS A 303 16.95 5.78 16.21
C HIS A 303 17.69 4.67 15.46
N ALA A 304 17.59 3.43 15.94
CA ALA A 304 18.12 2.29 15.19
C ALA A 304 17.36 2.11 13.85
N ARG A 305 18.06 2.31 12.72
CA ARG A 305 17.48 2.21 11.38
C ARG A 305 17.83 0.87 10.75
N TYR A 306 16.84 0.00 10.62
CA TYR A 306 16.95 -1.22 9.83
C TYR A 306 16.52 -0.92 8.40
N ALA A 307 17.45 -0.99 7.46
CA ALA A 307 17.17 -0.59 6.09
C ALA A 307 17.49 -1.71 5.11
N PHE A 308 16.67 -1.86 4.08
CA PHE A 308 16.92 -2.81 3.00
C PHE A 308 16.25 -2.35 1.69
N THR A 309 16.83 -2.79 0.58
CA THR A 309 16.33 -2.55 -0.77
C THR A 309 15.72 -3.84 -1.33
N VAL A 310 14.58 -3.72 -2.00
CA VAL A 310 13.96 -4.79 -2.78
C VAL A 310 13.96 -4.36 -4.25
N ASN A 311 14.76 -5.03 -5.06
CA ASN A 311 14.79 -4.85 -6.51
C ASN A 311 13.91 -5.89 -7.17
N GLY A 312 13.20 -5.48 -8.23
CA GLY A 312 12.36 -6.38 -9.01
C GLY A 312 10.94 -6.48 -8.48
N CYS A 313 10.03 -6.83 -9.38
CA CYS A 313 8.62 -7.10 -9.09
C CYS A 313 8.24 -8.41 -9.77
N ASN A 314 8.63 -9.53 -9.16
CA ASN A 314 8.34 -10.89 -9.60
C ASN A 314 8.40 -11.85 -8.40
N THR A 315 8.15 -13.13 -8.65
CA THR A 315 8.08 -14.20 -7.64
C THR A 315 9.35 -14.30 -6.77
N SER A 316 10.53 -13.99 -7.32
CA SER A 316 11.79 -14.06 -6.56
C SER A 316 11.92 -12.95 -5.52
N SER A 317 11.35 -11.77 -5.76
CA SER A 317 11.35 -10.64 -4.82
C SER A 317 10.11 -10.64 -3.92
N TYR A 318 8.97 -11.07 -4.47
CA TYR A 318 7.68 -11.11 -3.81
C TYR A 318 6.97 -12.44 -4.13
N PRO A 319 6.97 -13.43 -3.20
CA PRO A 319 6.41 -14.76 -3.47
C PRO A 319 4.90 -14.79 -3.70
N CYS A 320 4.17 -13.71 -3.38
CA CYS A 320 2.75 -13.59 -3.68
C CYS A 320 2.46 -13.41 -5.18
N ILE A 321 3.47 -13.09 -5.99
CA ILE A 321 3.38 -13.01 -7.45
C ILE A 321 3.57 -14.40 -8.04
N THR A 322 2.57 -14.90 -8.78
CA THR A 322 2.62 -16.20 -9.48
C THR A 322 2.80 -16.02 -10.99
N ASP A 323 2.25 -14.94 -11.54
CA ASP A 323 2.37 -14.52 -12.94
C ASP A 323 2.80 -13.05 -12.99
N VAL A 324 3.93 -12.76 -13.63
CA VAL A 324 4.54 -11.43 -13.71
C VAL A 324 3.84 -10.53 -14.74
N SER A 325 3.13 -11.10 -15.71
CA SER A 325 2.58 -10.37 -16.87
C SER A 325 1.60 -9.25 -16.46
N PRO A 326 0.63 -9.48 -15.56
CA PRO A 326 -0.26 -8.43 -15.07
C PRO A 326 0.47 -7.31 -14.32
N TRP A 327 1.58 -7.64 -13.63
CA TRP A 327 2.39 -6.67 -12.92
C TRP A 327 3.19 -5.78 -13.86
N ASN A 328 3.73 -6.35 -14.94
CA ASN A 328 4.40 -5.57 -15.98
C ASN A 328 3.43 -4.54 -16.60
N ILE A 329 2.18 -4.95 -16.88
CA ILE A 329 1.13 -4.05 -17.38
C ILE A 329 0.82 -2.95 -16.35
N LEU A 330 0.64 -3.33 -15.08
CA LEU A 330 0.31 -2.40 -14.01
C LEU A 330 1.41 -1.35 -13.84
N LEU A 331 2.67 -1.79 -13.80
CA LEU A 331 3.87 -0.96 -13.69
C LEU A 331 4.24 -0.22 -14.97
N ASN A 332 3.52 -0.46 -16.09
CA ASN A 332 3.83 0.02 -17.44
C ASN A 332 5.14 -0.50 -18.07
N LYS A 333 5.81 -1.49 -17.46
CA LYS A 333 7.12 -1.99 -17.93
C LYS A 333 7.11 -2.32 -19.43
N GLY A 334 8.05 -1.73 -20.17
CA GLY A 334 8.30 -2.05 -21.56
C GLY A 334 7.50 -1.23 -22.58
N LYS A 335 6.89 -0.11 -22.17
CA LYS A 335 6.40 0.88 -23.14
C LYS A 335 7.52 1.87 -23.46
N LEU A 336 7.71 2.16 -24.76
CA LEU A 336 8.73 3.08 -25.32
C LEU A 336 8.85 4.42 -24.56
N LEU A 337 7.76 4.86 -23.95
CA LEU A 337 7.67 6.11 -23.20
C LEU A 337 8.35 6.09 -21.82
N ASP A 338 8.67 4.90 -21.29
CA ASP A 338 9.40 4.74 -20.02
C ASP A 338 10.88 5.17 -20.14
N GLU A 339 11.40 5.34 -21.37
CA GLU A 339 12.75 5.84 -21.64
C GLU A 339 12.85 7.38 -21.63
N HIS A 340 11.72 8.09 -21.49
CA HIS A 340 11.71 9.56 -21.53
C HIS A 340 11.63 10.17 -20.13
N PRO A 341 12.68 10.89 -19.66
CA PRO A 341 12.80 11.37 -18.29
C PRO A 341 11.81 12.50 -17.90
N HIS A 342 10.85 12.85 -18.75
CA HIS A 342 9.90 13.94 -18.53
C HIS A 342 8.46 13.49 -18.82
N GLY A 343 7.73 13.09 -17.76
CA GLY A 343 6.27 12.99 -17.81
C GLY A 343 5.63 14.39 -17.84
N GLY A 344 4.73 14.64 -18.80
CA GLY A 344 4.03 15.94 -18.98
C GLY A 344 3.46 16.11 -20.39
N ASP A 345 3.04 17.32 -20.77
CA ASP A 345 2.36 17.68 -22.04
C ASP A 345 3.02 17.14 -23.32
N ARG A 346 4.32 16.88 -23.30
CA ARG A 346 5.04 16.27 -24.44
C ARG A 346 4.71 14.79 -24.64
N LEU A 347 4.31 14.07 -23.60
CA LEU A 347 3.82 12.69 -23.67
C LEU A 347 2.48 12.61 -24.43
N MET A 348 1.66 13.66 -24.32
CA MET A 348 0.41 13.80 -25.08
C MET A 348 0.69 14.03 -26.57
N CYS A 349 1.78 14.73 -26.93
CA CYS A 349 2.21 14.88 -28.32
C CYS A 349 2.69 13.56 -28.92
N VAL A 350 3.44 12.73 -28.18
CA VAL A 350 3.89 11.41 -28.67
C VAL A 350 2.72 10.43 -28.78
N ARG A 351 1.78 10.42 -27.83
CA ARG A 351 0.53 9.64 -27.95
C ARG A 351 -0.29 10.04 -29.17
N ARG A 352 -0.43 11.34 -29.43
CA ARG A 352 -1.09 11.87 -30.65
C ARG A 352 -0.35 11.47 -31.93
N MET A 353 0.96 11.26 -31.90
CA MET A 353 1.71 10.74 -33.05
C MET A 353 1.50 9.25 -33.27
N CYS A 354 1.37 8.44 -32.22
CA CYS A 354 1.03 7.02 -32.35
C CYS A 354 -0.37 6.81 -32.96
N ASP A 355 -1.34 7.68 -32.62
CA ASP A 355 -2.68 7.65 -33.20
C ASP A 355 -2.72 8.08 -34.69
N LEU A 356 -1.62 8.65 -35.21
CA LEU A 356 -1.47 9.11 -36.60
C LEU A 356 -0.72 8.13 -37.52
N VAL A 357 -0.24 6.98 -37.00
CA VAL A 357 0.48 5.98 -37.80
C VAL A 357 -0.16 4.59 -37.62
N PRO A 358 -1.18 4.24 -38.41
CA PRO A 358 -1.89 2.97 -38.28
C PRO A 358 -1.08 1.71 -38.68
N GLU A 359 0.09 1.86 -39.33
CA GLU A 359 0.69 0.77 -40.12
C GLU A 359 1.87 0.01 -39.48
N ILE A 360 2.25 0.24 -38.21
CA ILE A 360 3.42 -0.46 -37.61
C ILE A 360 2.99 -1.56 -36.63
N HIS A 361 1.92 -2.29 -36.92
CA HIS A 361 1.48 -3.43 -36.10
C HIS A 361 1.49 -4.81 -36.79
N SER A 362 1.92 -4.93 -38.06
CA SER A 362 1.85 -6.21 -38.79
C SER A 362 3.17 -6.86 -39.22
N GLU A 363 4.35 -6.27 -39.04
CA GLU A 363 5.58 -6.85 -39.64
C GLU A 363 6.64 -7.43 -38.68
N TRP A 364 6.47 -7.35 -37.36
CA TRP A 364 7.52 -7.80 -36.42
C TRP A 364 7.20 -9.07 -35.62
N ALA A 365 6.23 -9.86 -36.10
CA ALA A 365 5.87 -11.14 -35.49
C ALA A 365 5.84 -12.29 -36.52
N VAL A 366 7.00 -12.60 -37.13
CA VAL A 366 7.19 -13.92 -37.75
C VAL A 366 8.59 -14.45 -37.37
N PRO A 367 8.70 -15.59 -36.67
CA PRO A 367 9.98 -16.27 -36.53
C PRO A 367 10.32 -16.97 -37.85
N ASN A 368 11.38 -16.51 -38.52
CA ASN A 368 11.83 -17.12 -39.77
C ASN A 368 12.32 -18.56 -39.51
N LYS A 369 11.54 -19.55 -39.96
CA LYS A 369 11.95 -20.94 -40.10
C LYS A 369 12.54 -21.15 -41.50
N GLN A 370 13.76 -21.69 -41.51
CA GLN A 370 14.37 -22.59 -42.51
C GLN A 370 14.71 -22.09 -43.93
N GLY A 371 15.92 -22.45 -44.37
CA GLY A 371 16.14 -22.90 -45.76
C GLY A 371 17.47 -22.50 -46.40
N ASP A 372 18.48 -23.36 -46.21
CA ASP A 372 19.69 -23.70 -46.99
C ASP A 372 19.99 -23.13 -48.40
N ALA A 373 21.30 -23.19 -48.67
CA ALA A 373 22.03 -23.35 -49.94
C ALA A 373 22.52 -22.08 -50.68
N VAL A 374 23.84 -21.82 -50.59
CA VAL A 374 24.84 -22.12 -51.65
C VAL A 374 26.13 -22.58 -50.99
#